data_AF-T0H965-F1
#
_entry.id   AF-T0H965-F1
#
_cell.length_a   1.000
_cell.length_b   1.000
_cell.length_c   1.000
_cell.angle_alpha   90.00
_cell.angle_beta   90.00
_cell.angle_gamma   90.00
#
_symmetry.space_group_name_H-M   'P 1'
#
loop_
_entity.id
_entity.type
_entity.pdbx_description
1 polymer ?
#
loop_
_entity_poly.entity_id
_entity_poly.type
_entity_poly.pdbx_seq_one_letter_code
_entity_poly.pdbx_strand_id
1 'polypeptide(L)'
;MDLKFTVQTKIQKPLEDVFQAVYDPRHLSGYFTTGGASAPLKAGTEVIWKFADFPSEEGVRVFVKEMISNSKIVLEWDAHEGSYEGENELLTAGGYKTRTEMIFESLDPNNTLLKITESGWRESQAALDGSYMNCQGWMNMSCCLKAYLEYGINLRKGFF
;
A
#
# COMPACT_ATOMS: atom_id res chain seq x y z
N MET A 1 10.99 15.90 14.65
CA MET A 1 11.39 14.70 13.89
C MET A 1 10.34 14.38 12.83
N ASP A 2 10.72 14.38 11.55
CA ASP A 2 9.81 13.99 10.45
C ASP A 2 9.66 12.46 10.43
N LEU A 3 8.54 11.95 10.97
CA LEU A 3 8.25 10.51 11.01
C LEU A 3 7.83 10.03 9.61
N LYS A 4 8.66 9.15 9.04
CA LYS A 4 8.46 8.52 7.74
C LYS A 4 9.25 7.22 7.65
N PHE A 5 8.85 6.35 6.73
CA PHE A 5 9.61 5.14 6.40
C PHE A 5 9.62 4.91 4.89
N THR A 6 10.57 4.10 4.44
CA THR A 6 10.65 3.62 3.06
C THR A 6 10.89 2.12 3.06
N VAL A 7 10.08 1.39 2.29
CA VAL A 7 10.33 -0.02 1.94
C VAL A 7 10.66 -0.13 0.46
N GLN A 8 11.47 -1.12 0.09
CA GLN A 8 11.89 -1.32 -1.29
C GLN A 8 11.86 -2.80 -1.66
N THR A 9 11.49 -3.12 -2.88
CA THR A 9 11.46 -4.51 -3.36
C THR A 9 11.86 -4.57 -4.84
N LYS A 10 12.74 -5.52 -5.17
CA LYS A 10 13.10 -5.85 -6.56
C LYS A 10 12.18 -6.97 -7.07
N ILE A 11 11.58 -6.73 -8.22
CA ILE A 11 10.65 -7.64 -8.88
C ILE A 11 11.23 -8.00 -10.26
N GLN A 12 11.34 -9.29 -10.53
CA GLN A 12 11.86 -9.87 -11.77
C GLN A 12 10.78 -9.86 -12.86
N LYS A 13 10.21 -8.67 -13.10
CA LYS A 13 9.30 -8.39 -14.20
C LYS A 13 9.61 -7.03 -14.84
N PRO A 14 9.26 -6.86 -16.12
CA PRO A 14 9.28 -5.55 -16.80
C PRO A 14 8.48 -4.50 -16.03
N LEU A 15 8.90 -3.24 -16.19
CA LEU A 15 8.33 -2.13 -15.45
C LEU A 15 6.82 -1.94 -15.67
N GLU A 16 6.35 -2.11 -16.91
CA GLU A 16 4.93 -2.01 -17.24
C GLU A 16 4.10 -3.02 -16.45
N ASP A 17 4.54 -4.29 -16.38
CA ASP A 17 3.83 -5.34 -15.66
C ASP A 17 3.71 -5.02 -14.17
N VAL A 18 4.81 -4.53 -13.56
CA VAL A 18 4.83 -4.15 -12.14
C VAL A 18 3.94 -2.93 -11.88
N PHE A 19 3.97 -1.94 -12.77
CA PHE A 19 3.11 -0.76 -12.65
C PHE A 19 1.64 -1.12 -12.78
N GLN A 20 1.26 -1.89 -13.81
CA GLN A 20 -0.11 -2.33 -14.05
C GLN A 20 -0.65 -3.18 -12.89
N ALA A 21 0.20 -3.99 -12.26
CA ALA A 21 -0.19 -4.79 -11.11
C ALA A 21 -0.67 -3.95 -9.91
N VAL A 22 -0.09 -2.77 -9.73
CA VAL A 22 -0.48 -1.82 -8.67
C VAL A 22 -1.62 -0.91 -9.13
N TYR A 23 -1.62 -0.47 -10.39
CA TYR A 23 -2.56 0.50 -10.94
C TYR A 23 -3.96 -0.08 -11.20
N ASP A 24 -4.07 -1.32 -11.70
CA ASP A 24 -5.34 -1.91 -12.15
C ASP A 24 -5.97 -2.81 -11.06
N PRO A 25 -7.24 -2.59 -10.68
CA PRO A 25 -7.92 -3.35 -9.63
C PRO A 25 -8.02 -4.86 -9.94
N ARG A 26 -7.99 -5.25 -11.22
CA ARG A 26 -8.03 -6.66 -11.65
C ARG A 26 -6.78 -7.41 -11.21
N HIS A 27 -5.64 -6.73 -11.13
CA HIS A 27 -4.39 -7.29 -10.63
C HIS A 27 -4.25 -7.06 -9.13
N LEU A 28 -4.49 -5.83 -8.66
CA LEU A 28 -4.32 -5.45 -7.26
C LEU A 28 -5.12 -6.33 -6.29
N SER A 29 -6.34 -6.70 -6.67
CA SER A 29 -7.21 -7.56 -5.86
C SER A 29 -6.74 -9.02 -5.81
N GLY A 30 -5.85 -9.43 -6.72
CA GLY A 30 -5.28 -10.77 -6.77
C GLY A 30 -4.24 -11.04 -5.68
N TYR A 31 -3.67 -10.01 -5.06
CA TYR A 31 -2.61 -10.17 -4.06
C TYR A 31 -2.71 -9.22 -2.85
N PHE A 32 -3.55 -8.18 -2.90
CA PHE A 32 -3.63 -7.17 -1.84
C PHE A 32 -5.07 -6.87 -1.40
N THR A 33 -5.89 -6.27 -2.25
CA THR A 33 -7.27 -5.86 -1.88
C THR A 33 -8.23 -7.04 -2.03
N THR A 34 -8.21 -7.98 -1.08
CA THR A 34 -8.91 -9.28 -1.16
C THR A 34 -10.44 -9.16 -1.28
N GLY A 35 -11.02 -8.07 -0.81
CA GLY A 35 -12.45 -7.74 -0.99
C GLY A 35 -12.73 -6.91 -2.25
N GLY A 36 -11.72 -6.63 -3.06
CA GLY A 36 -11.78 -5.82 -4.28
C GLY A 36 -11.29 -4.39 -4.10
N ALA A 37 -10.91 -3.78 -5.22
CA ALA A 37 -10.68 -2.35 -5.37
C ALA A 37 -11.69 -1.75 -6.35
N SER A 38 -12.26 -0.59 -6.03
CA SER A 38 -13.40 -0.03 -6.78
C SER A 38 -13.06 0.50 -8.17
N ALA A 39 -11.83 0.92 -8.41
CA ALA A 39 -11.39 1.51 -9.68
C ALA A 39 -9.85 1.50 -9.83
N PRO A 40 -9.32 1.69 -11.05
CA PRO A 40 -7.89 1.98 -11.26
C PRO A 40 -7.43 3.26 -10.58
N LEU A 41 -6.14 3.33 -10.25
CA LEU A 41 -5.53 4.45 -9.52
C LEU A 41 -5.30 5.67 -10.43
N LYS A 42 -6.38 6.31 -10.87
CA LYS A 42 -6.34 7.54 -11.69
C LYS A 42 -6.16 8.78 -10.81
N ALA A 43 -5.27 9.69 -11.22
CA ALA A 43 -5.05 10.95 -10.51
C ALA A 43 -6.36 11.75 -10.33
N GLY A 44 -6.54 12.33 -9.15
CA GLY A 44 -7.71 13.13 -8.78
C GLY A 44 -8.95 12.32 -8.40
N THR A 45 -8.84 10.99 -8.25
CA THR A 45 -9.98 10.12 -7.89
C THR A 45 -9.85 9.56 -6.48
N GLU A 46 -10.99 9.25 -5.87
CA GLU A 46 -11.08 8.43 -4.66
C GLU A 46 -11.42 6.99 -5.05
N VAL A 47 -10.63 6.04 -4.55
CA VAL A 47 -10.87 4.60 -4.70
C VAL A 47 -11.14 3.97 -3.35
N ILE A 48 -11.92 2.90 -3.34
CA ILE A 48 -12.25 2.13 -2.14
C ILE A 48 -11.54 0.79 -2.23
N TRP A 49 -10.74 0.48 -1.22
CA TRP A 49 -10.11 -0.81 -1.03
C TRP A 49 -10.84 -1.61 0.03
N LYS A 50 -11.20 -2.84 -0.29
CA LYS A 50 -11.84 -3.77 0.64
C LYS A 50 -10.93 -4.96 0.90
N PHE A 51 -10.98 -5.46 2.13
CA PHE A 51 -10.21 -6.62 2.56
C PHE A 51 -11.18 -7.66 3.12
N ALA A 52 -11.26 -8.83 2.49
CA ALA A 52 -12.11 -9.91 2.97
C ALA A 52 -11.63 -10.47 4.31
N ASP A 53 -10.33 -10.32 4.58
CA ASP A 53 -9.67 -10.75 5.82
C ASP A 53 -9.97 -9.79 6.99
N PHE A 54 -10.41 -8.56 6.68
CA PHE A 54 -10.81 -7.53 7.64
C PHE A 54 -12.11 -6.86 7.16
N PRO A 55 -13.27 -7.54 7.27
CA PRO A 55 -14.51 -7.08 6.67
C PRO A 55 -14.96 -5.72 7.21
N SER A 56 -15.18 -4.78 6.30
CA SER A 56 -15.78 -3.47 6.57
C SER A 56 -16.77 -3.14 5.46
N GLU A 57 -17.96 -2.65 5.82
CA GLU A 57 -18.98 -2.24 4.83
C GLU A 57 -18.46 -1.09 3.97
N GLU A 58 -17.82 -0.11 4.60
CA GLU A 58 -17.32 1.12 3.98
C GLU A 58 -15.99 0.91 3.23
N GLY A 59 -15.13 0.01 3.72
CA GLY A 59 -13.77 -0.18 3.20
C GLY A 59 -12.83 0.99 3.51
N VAL A 60 -11.63 0.95 2.94
CA VAL A 60 -10.60 2.00 3.09
C VAL A 60 -10.67 2.96 1.92
N ARG A 61 -10.89 4.25 2.19
CA ARG A 61 -10.88 5.31 1.18
C ARG A 61 -9.47 5.79 0.91
N VAL A 62 -9.06 5.74 -0.35
CA VAL A 62 -7.73 6.13 -0.79
C VAL A 62 -7.87 7.17 -1.89
N PHE A 63 -7.33 8.36 -1.66
CA PHE A 63 -7.31 9.42 -2.65
C PHE A 63 -6.03 9.36 -3.48
N VAL A 64 -6.16 9.31 -4.80
CA VAL A 64 -5.01 9.27 -5.72
C VAL A 64 -4.61 10.68 -6.07
N LYS A 65 -3.53 11.18 -5.46
CA LYS A 65 -3.05 12.54 -5.67
C LYS A 65 -2.39 12.75 -7.02
N GLU A 66 -1.57 11.80 -7.43
CA GLU A 66 -0.75 11.88 -8.62
C GLU A 66 -0.59 10.48 -9.20
N MET A 67 -0.56 10.41 -10.53
CA MET A 67 -0.25 9.19 -11.25
C MET A 67 0.50 9.57 -12.52
N ILE A 68 1.70 9.03 -12.66
CA ILE A 68 2.52 9.11 -13.87
C ILE A 68 2.75 7.67 -14.30
N SER A 69 2.18 7.31 -15.46
CA SER A 69 2.30 5.97 -16.03
C SER A 69 3.75 5.51 -16.00
N ASN A 70 3.98 4.29 -15.53
CA ASN A 70 5.31 3.66 -15.55
C ASN A 70 6.39 4.41 -14.75
N SER A 71 5.99 5.19 -13.74
CA SER A 71 6.97 5.94 -12.95
C SER A 71 6.52 6.16 -11.51
N LYS A 72 5.29 6.62 -11.29
CA LYS A 72 4.88 7.16 -9.99
C LYS A 72 3.40 7.02 -9.72
N ILE A 73 3.07 6.69 -8.47
CA ILE A 73 1.72 6.81 -7.91
C ILE A 73 1.84 7.46 -6.53
N VAL A 74 0.99 8.44 -6.25
CA VAL A 74 0.91 9.10 -4.94
C VAL A 74 -0.50 8.95 -4.39
N LEU A 75 -0.60 8.44 -3.19
CA LEU A 75 -1.85 8.19 -2.48
C LEU A 75 -1.91 9.03 -1.20
N GLU A 76 -3.11 9.40 -0.79
CA GLU A 76 -3.43 9.96 0.51
C GLU A 76 -4.58 9.17 1.14
N TRP A 77 -4.42 8.81 2.40
CA TRP A 77 -5.41 8.08 3.18
C TRP A 77 -5.29 8.44 4.66
N ASP A 78 -6.27 8.05 5.47
CA ASP A 78 -6.30 8.44 6.87
C ASP A 78 -5.16 7.78 7.65
N ALA A 79 -4.50 8.57 8.49
CA ALA A 79 -3.51 8.06 9.43
C ALA A 79 -4.23 7.24 10.49
N HIS A 80 -3.76 6.03 10.72
CA HIS A 80 -4.26 5.16 11.77
C HIS A 80 -3.20 5.05 12.87
N GLU A 81 -3.54 5.51 14.07
CA GLU A 81 -2.64 5.59 15.23
C GLU A 81 -3.15 4.73 16.39
N GLY A 82 -2.23 4.26 17.22
CA GLY A 82 -2.52 3.37 18.35
C GLY A 82 -1.39 2.39 18.59
N SER A 83 -1.58 1.47 19.52
CA SER A 83 -0.59 0.46 19.89
C SER A 83 -1.22 -0.93 19.93
N TYR A 84 -0.40 -1.97 19.71
CA TYR A 84 -0.78 -3.36 20.01
C TYR A 84 -0.79 -3.64 21.53
N GLU A 85 -0.26 -2.71 22.33
CA GLU A 85 -0.15 -2.84 23.78
C GLU A 85 -0.96 -1.70 24.44
N GLY A 86 -2.14 -2.00 25.00
CA GLY A 86 -2.99 -1.02 25.68
C GLY A 86 -4.45 -1.48 25.85
N GLU A 87 -5.24 -0.74 26.65
CA GLU A 87 -6.67 -1.08 26.89
C GLU A 87 -7.54 -1.03 25.63
N ASN A 88 -7.08 -0.33 24.58
CA ASN A 88 -7.68 -0.32 23.25
C ASN A 88 -6.64 -0.81 22.23
N GLU A 89 -6.57 -2.13 22.00
CA GLU A 89 -5.69 -2.81 21.02
C GLU A 89 -6.07 -2.50 19.55
N LEU A 90 -6.66 -1.35 19.29
CA LEU A 90 -7.24 -0.99 18.00
C LEU A 90 -6.66 0.33 17.51
N LEU A 91 -6.13 0.30 16.29
CA LEU A 91 -5.79 1.52 15.58
C LEU A 91 -7.04 2.35 15.31
N THR A 92 -6.96 3.66 15.56
CA THR A 92 -8.04 4.61 15.30
C THR A 92 -7.57 5.72 14.35
N ALA A 93 -8.50 6.35 13.64
CA ALA A 93 -8.17 7.45 12.74
C ALA A 93 -7.62 8.64 13.54
N GLY A 94 -6.39 9.06 13.24
CA GLY A 94 -5.70 10.17 13.92
C GLY A 94 -6.21 11.57 13.56
N GLY A 95 -7.19 11.67 12.66
CA GLY A 95 -7.77 12.95 12.21
C GLY A 95 -6.87 13.75 11.28
N TYR A 96 -5.97 13.08 10.55
CA TYR A 96 -5.16 13.64 9.48
C TYR A 96 -4.84 12.54 8.46
N LYS A 97 -4.21 12.92 7.34
CA LYS A 97 -3.86 12.00 6.26
C LYS A 97 -2.35 11.83 6.16
N THR A 98 -1.91 10.61 5.88
CA THR A 98 -0.54 10.33 5.44
C THR A 98 -0.46 10.34 3.92
N ARG A 99 0.75 10.57 3.41
CA ARG A 99 1.06 10.55 1.98
C ARG A 99 1.93 9.34 1.68
N THR A 100 1.46 8.46 0.81
CA THR A 100 2.23 7.32 0.31
C THR A 100 2.68 7.57 -1.12
N GLU A 101 3.98 7.53 -1.37
CA GLU A 101 4.59 7.66 -2.69
C GLU A 101 5.20 6.33 -3.12
N MET A 102 4.77 5.85 -4.28
CA MET A 102 5.26 4.65 -4.94
C MET A 102 6.05 5.05 -6.18
N ILE A 103 7.34 4.72 -6.20
CA ILE A 103 8.25 4.99 -7.32
C ILE A 103 8.66 3.67 -7.97
N PHE A 104 8.55 3.62 -9.29
CA PHE A 104 8.87 2.48 -10.13
C PHE A 104 10.09 2.82 -10.99
N GLU A 105 11.16 2.05 -10.86
CA GLU A 105 12.41 2.25 -11.59
C GLU A 105 12.80 0.97 -12.33
N SER A 106 13.00 1.04 -13.65
CA SER A 106 13.54 -0.08 -14.42
C SER A 106 15.02 -0.23 -14.08
N LEU A 107 15.42 -1.41 -13.62
CA LEU A 107 16.83 -1.75 -13.40
C LEU A 107 17.44 -2.32 -14.68
N ASP A 108 16.67 -3.12 -15.41
CA ASP A 108 16.96 -3.67 -16.73
C ASP A 108 15.63 -4.09 -17.40
N PRO A 109 15.62 -4.65 -18.64
CA PRO A 109 14.38 -5.01 -19.33
C PRO A 109 13.45 -5.97 -18.58
N ASN A 110 13.96 -6.74 -17.61
CA ASN A 110 13.22 -7.77 -16.89
C ASN A 110 13.18 -7.54 -15.38
N ASN A 111 13.72 -6.44 -14.86
CA ASN A 111 13.78 -6.16 -13.44
C ASN A 111 13.34 -4.74 -13.13
N THR A 112 12.49 -4.61 -12.11
CA THR A 112 11.94 -3.34 -11.64
C THR A 112 12.16 -3.19 -10.14
N LEU A 113 12.56 -2.01 -9.71
CA LEU A 113 12.61 -1.61 -8.31
C LEU A 113 11.35 -0.81 -7.98
N LEU A 114 10.57 -1.31 -7.02
CA LEU A 114 9.47 -0.57 -6.40
C LEU A 114 9.96 0.00 -5.06
N LYS A 115 9.84 1.31 -4.87
CA LYS A 115 10.06 1.99 -3.59
C LYS A 115 8.75 2.58 -3.11
N ILE A 116 8.36 2.28 -1.88
CA ILE A 116 7.16 2.85 -1.23
C ILE A 116 7.62 3.65 -0.03
N THR A 117 7.30 4.94 -0.01
CA THR A 117 7.60 5.85 1.10
C THR A 117 6.31 6.41 1.65
N GLU A 118 6.08 6.30 2.95
CA GLU A 118 4.94 6.92 3.62
C GLU A 118 5.43 7.98 4.61
N SER A 119 4.81 9.15 4.55
CA SER A 119 5.15 10.32 5.37
C SER A 119 3.91 11.09 5.82
N GLY A 120 4.11 12.15 6.62
CA GLY A 120 3.04 12.99 7.14
C GLY A 120 2.54 12.59 8.52
N TRP A 121 3.21 11.64 9.18
CA TRP A 121 2.94 11.22 10.55
C TRP A 121 3.28 12.34 11.54
N ARG A 122 2.46 12.49 12.59
CA ARG A 122 2.70 13.46 13.66
C ARG A 122 3.78 12.97 14.62
N GLU A 123 4.37 13.89 15.38
CA GLU A 123 5.39 13.56 16.38
C GLU A 123 4.77 13.08 17.69
N SER A 124 4.27 11.84 17.71
CA SER A 124 3.74 11.18 18.91
C SER A 124 4.11 9.70 18.93
N GLN A 125 4.08 9.06 20.11
CA GLN A 125 4.32 7.62 20.21
C GLN A 125 3.26 6.81 19.47
N ALA A 126 1.98 7.19 19.58
CA ALA A 126 0.89 6.53 18.88
C ALA A 126 1.01 6.62 17.34
N ALA A 127 1.50 7.76 16.82
CA ALA A 127 1.80 7.93 15.40
C ALA A 127 3.01 7.10 14.97
N LEU A 128 4.05 7.04 15.82
CA LEU A 128 5.23 6.21 15.57
C LEU A 128 4.84 4.74 15.46
N ASP A 129 4.07 4.22 16.42
CA ASP A 129 3.61 2.83 16.46
C ASP A 129 2.72 2.52 15.23
N GLY A 130 1.76 3.40 14.92
CA GLY A 130 0.95 3.31 13.70
C GLY A 130 1.80 3.29 12.42
N SER A 131 2.86 4.11 12.35
CA SER A 131 3.78 4.12 11.20
C SER A 131 4.55 2.80 11.04
N TYR A 132 4.95 2.17 12.13
CA TYR A 132 5.61 0.85 12.09
C TYR A 132 4.64 -0.26 11.66
N MET A 133 3.36 -0.15 12.02
CA MET A 133 2.32 -1.07 11.54
C MET A 133 2.09 -0.92 10.03
N ASN A 134 1.96 0.32 9.53
CA ASN A 134 1.86 0.56 8.09
C ASN A 134 3.12 0.13 7.33
N CYS A 135 4.31 0.32 7.91
CA CYS A 135 5.57 -0.17 7.33
C CYS A 135 5.54 -1.69 7.11
N GLN A 136 5.05 -2.46 8.09
CA GLN A 136 4.84 -3.90 7.97
C GLN A 136 3.80 -4.24 6.90
N GLY A 137 2.69 -3.50 6.85
CA GLY A 137 1.65 -3.66 5.83
C GLY A 137 2.18 -3.48 4.40
N TRP A 138 2.96 -2.41 4.14
CA TRP A 138 3.55 -2.16 2.83
C TRP A 138 4.62 -3.19 2.45
N MET A 139 5.41 -3.67 3.42
CA MET A 139 6.33 -4.77 3.17
C MET A 139 5.59 -6.05 2.82
N ASN A 140 4.52 -6.40 3.54
CA ASN A 140 3.68 -7.56 3.24
C ASN A 140 3.05 -7.45 1.84
N MET A 141 2.49 -6.29 1.49
CA MET A 141 1.96 -6.01 0.15
C MET A 141 3.03 -6.22 -0.92
N SER A 142 4.26 -5.74 -0.70
CA SER A 142 5.37 -5.87 -1.64
C SER A 142 5.82 -7.33 -1.82
N CYS A 143 5.84 -8.13 -0.75
CA CYS A 143 6.08 -9.57 -0.81
C CYS A 143 4.99 -10.29 -1.61
N CYS A 144 3.71 -9.95 -1.37
CA CYS A 144 2.58 -10.53 -2.08
C CYS A 144 2.62 -10.19 -3.58
N LEU A 145 2.91 -8.93 -3.93
CA LEU A 145 3.09 -8.47 -5.32
C LEU A 145 4.18 -9.27 -6.03
N LYS A 146 5.35 -9.42 -5.39
CA LYS A 146 6.47 -10.17 -5.94
C LYS A 146 6.10 -11.61 -6.23
N ALA A 147 5.51 -12.32 -5.25
CA ALA A 147 5.11 -13.71 -5.41
C ALA A 147 4.00 -13.91 -6.46
N TYR A 148 3.05 -12.98 -6.51
CA TYR A 148 1.97 -12.97 -7.49
C TYR A 148 2.51 -12.82 -8.91
N LEU A 149 3.39 -11.85 -9.13
CA LEU A 149 3.94 -11.59 -10.47
C LEU A 149 4.94 -12.65 -10.93
N GLU A 150 5.86 -13.07 -10.06
CA GLU A 150 6.94 -13.99 -10.45
C GLU A 150 6.47 -15.43 -10.56
N TYR A 151 5.50 -15.84 -9.73
CA TYR A 151 5.14 -17.25 -9.56
C TYR A 151 3.63 -17.51 -9.61
N GLY A 152 2.78 -16.48 -9.75
CA GLY A 152 1.32 -16.66 -9.71
C GLY A 152 0.80 -17.07 -8.32
N ILE A 153 1.58 -16.86 -7.26
CA ILE A 153 1.24 -17.27 -5.90
C ILE A 153 0.60 -16.09 -5.15
N ASN A 154 -0.62 -16.29 -4.67
CA ASN A 154 -1.26 -15.36 -3.75
C ASN A 154 -0.84 -15.70 -2.30
N LEU A 155 0.17 -14.99 -1.79
CA LEU A 155 0.66 -15.16 -0.41
C LEU A 155 -0.31 -14.66 0.66
N ARG A 156 -1.29 -13.83 0.30
CA ARG A 156 -2.27 -13.29 1.24
C ARG A 156 -3.35 -14.31 1.62
N LYS A 157 -3.60 -15.30 0.76
CA LYS A 157 -4.59 -16.35 1.00
C LYS A 157 -4.22 -17.18 2.24
N GLY A 158 -5.01 -17.04 3.31
CA GLY A 158 -4.82 -17.77 4.57
C GLY A 158 -3.67 -17.23 5.45
N PHE A 159 -3.27 -15.97 5.24
CA PHE A 159 -2.20 -15.33 6.01
C PHE A 159 -2.68 -14.69 7.32
N PHE A 160 -3.84 -14.05 7.27
CA PHE A 160 -4.47 -13.34 8.40
C PHE A 160 -5.57 -14.20 9.05
#